data_AF-A0A955K5W8-F1
#
_entry.id   AF-A0A955K5W8-F1
#
_cell.length_a   1.000
_cell.length_b   1.000
_cell.length_c   1.000
_cell.angle_alpha   90.00
_cell.angle_beta   90.00
_cell.angle_gamma   90.00
#
_symmetry.space_group_name_H-M   'P 1'
#
loop_
_entity.id
_entity.type
_entity.pdbx_description
1 polymer ?
#
loop_
_entity_poly.entity_id
_entity_poly.type
_entity_poly.pdbx_seq_one_letter_code
_entity_poly.pdbx_strand_id
1 'polypeptide(L)'
;MTQRQTAILLSIVEQYAEVASPVGSSLLAKLFGVSSATIRAEMAELERLDYIVQPHTSAGRVPTDKGYRYYVNTLTSSEDTSHPASEKRAERALTARVEGGGLPDRTIRNAVDTLVELTHNLGIATIGNQLYMSGLS
;
A
#
# COMPACT_ATOMS: atom_id res chain seq x y z
N MET A 1 20.57 2.41 -3.55
CA MET A 1 20.15 1.38 -2.58
C MET A 1 20.58 0.02 -3.10
N THR A 2 21.03 -0.87 -2.21
CA THR A 2 21.34 -2.26 -2.56
C THR A 2 20.06 -3.08 -2.70
N GLN A 3 20.13 -4.25 -3.34
CA GLN A 3 18.96 -5.16 -3.46
C GLN A 3 18.39 -5.54 -2.09
N ARG A 4 19.25 -5.75 -1.09
CA ARG A 4 18.85 -6.02 0.30
C ARG A 4 18.19 -4.82 0.96
N GLN A 5 18.72 -3.61 0.77
CA GLN A 5 18.11 -2.38 1.31
C GLN A 5 16.72 -2.15 0.72
N THR A 6 16.56 -2.40 -0.59
CA THR A 6 15.26 -2.37 -1.26
C THR A 6 14.31 -3.38 -0.62
N ALA A 7 14.70 -4.64 -0.52
CA ALA A 7 13.85 -5.67 0.08
C ALA A 7 13.49 -5.35 1.54
N ILE A 8 14.44 -4.87 2.36
CA ILE A 8 14.19 -4.42 3.73
C ILE A 8 13.18 -3.28 3.77
N LEU A 9 13.32 -2.27 2.90
CA LEU A 9 12.38 -1.16 2.82
C LEU A 9 10.97 -1.66 2.47
N LEU A 10 10.84 -2.51 1.46
CA LEU A 10 9.53 -3.06 1.06
C LEU A 10 8.89 -3.84 2.22
N SER A 11 9.66 -4.71 2.89
CA SER A 11 9.16 -5.45 4.06
C SER A 11 8.78 -4.54 5.23
N ILE A 12 9.49 -3.43 5.46
CA ILE A 12 9.10 -2.46 6.49
C ILE A 12 7.76 -1.80 6.14
N VAL A 13 7.55 -1.43 4.88
CA VAL A 13 6.28 -0.82 4.43
C VAL A 13 5.12 -1.80 4.57
N GLU A 14 5.27 -3.03 4.09
CA GLU A 14 4.24 -4.08 4.19
C GLU A 14 3.86 -4.37 5.64
N GLN A 15 4.85 -4.62 6.50
CA GLN A 15 4.61 -4.94 7.90
C GLN A 15 3.97 -3.75 8.64
N TYR A 16 4.43 -2.52 8.38
CA TYR A 16 3.82 -1.35 9.02
C TYR A 16 2.40 -1.09 8.51
N ALA A 17 2.09 -1.36 7.24
CA ALA A 17 0.74 -1.24 6.69
C ALA A 17 -0.24 -2.27 7.30
N GLU A 18 0.25 -3.46 7.66
CA GLU A 18 -0.58 -4.53 8.22
C GLU A 18 -0.92 -4.32 9.70
N VAL A 19 0.05 -3.92 10.53
CA VAL A 19 -0.12 -3.85 12.00
C VAL A 19 0.02 -2.46 12.60
N ALA A 20 0.32 -1.43 11.80
CA ALA A 20 0.47 -0.03 12.24
C ALA A 20 1.45 0.14 13.43
N SER A 21 2.50 -0.70 13.49
CA SER A 21 3.46 -0.73 14.59
C SER A 21 4.90 -0.67 14.08
N PRO A 22 5.81 0.12 14.73
CA PRO A 22 7.19 0.26 14.29
C PRO A 22 7.92 -1.08 14.13
N VAL A 23 8.58 -1.25 12.98
CA VAL A 23 9.19 -2.52 12.58
C VAL A 23 10.57 -2.67 13.20
N GLY A 24 10.75 -3.73 13.99
CA GLY A 24 11.99 -4.02 14.71
C GLY A 24 13.00 -4.84 13.89
N SER A 25 14.29 -4.63 14.13
CA SER A 25 15.37 -5.36 13.45
C SER A 25 15.37 -6.86 13.73
N SER A 26 14.78 -7.31 14.83
CA SER A 26 14.67 -8.73 15.21
C SER A 26 13.67 -9.49 14.33
N LEU A 27 12.58 -8.85 13.92
CA LEU A 27 11.59 -9.42 13.01
C LEU A 27 12.22 -9.65 11.63
N LEU A 28 12.82 -8.60 11.07
CA LEU A 28 13.46 -8.64 9.76
C LEU A 28 14.68 -9.58 9.75
N ALA A 29 15.43 -9.68 10.85
CA ALA A 29 16.55 -10.62 10.95
C ALA A 29 16.15 -12.06 10.65
N LYS A 30 14.97 -12.48 11.14
CA LYS A 30 14.41 -13.81 10.87
C LYS A 30 13.97 -13.95 9.40
N LEU A 31 13.33 -12.92 8.84
CA LEU A 31 12.85 -12.92 7.45
C LEU A 31 14.00 -13.00 6.43
N PHE A 32 15.09 -12.27 6.70
CA PHE A 32 16.23 -12.15 5.79
C PHE A 32 17.36 -13.15 6.07
N GLY A 33 17.25 -13.97 7.13
CA GLY A 33 18.29 -14.94 7.51
C GLY A 33 19.63 -14.30 7.89
N VAL A 34 19.62 -13.08 8.44
CA VAL A 34 20.83 -12.33 8.83
C VAL A 34 20.74 -11.87 10.28
N SER A 35 21.87 -11.43 10.84
CA SER A 35 21.89 -10.95 12.23
C SER A 35 21.08 -9.66 12.39
N SER A 36 20.53 -9.45 13.59
CA SER A 36 19.84 -8.20 13.92
C SER A 36 20.77 -6.97 13.86
N ALA A 37 22.06 -7.15 14.09
CA ALA A 37 23.05 -6.08 13.93
C ALA A 37 23.19 -5.66 12.45
N THR A 38 23.19 -6.64 11.53
CA THR A 38 23.20 -6.39 10.08
C THR A 38 21.96 -5.59 9.65
N ILE A 39 20.77 -5.99 10.12
CA ILE A 39 19.54 -5.25 9.82
C ILE A 39 19.59 -3.83 10.38
N ARG A 40 20.08 -3.62 11.61
CA ARG A 40 20.22 -2.26 12.16
C ARG A 40 21.13 -1.39 11.32
N ALA A 41 22.22 -1.93 10.80
CA ALA A 41 23.13 -1.20 9.91
C ALA A 41 22.43 -0.80 8.59
N GLU A 42 21.67 -1.71 7.98
CA GLU A 42 20.92 -1.42 6.76
C GLU A 42 19.79 -0.41 6.99
N MET A 43 19.08 -0.53 8.12
CA MET A 43 18.05 0.43 8.51
C MET A 43 18.62 1.81 8.82
N ALA A 44 19.82 1.89 9.40
CA ALA A 44 20.50 3.17 9.63
C ALA A 44 20.81 3.87 8.30
N GLU A 45 21.20 3.13 7.27
CA GLU A 45 21.42 3.70 5.93
C GLU A 45 20.10 4.12 5.26
N LEU A 46 19.04 3.33 5.38
CA LEU A 46 17.70 3.70 4.90
C LEU A 46 17.16 4.95 5.60
N GLU A 47 17.43 5.10 6.90
CA GLU A 47 17.06 6.28 7.69
C GLU A 47 17.87 7.51 7.28
N ARG A 48 19.18 7.35 7.06
CA ARG A 48 20.04 8.41 6.50
C ARG A 48 19.57 8.87 5.12
N LEU A 49 19.01 7.96 4.34
CA LEU A 49 18.41 8.23 3.03
C LEU A 49 16.96 8.72 3.09
N ASP A 50 16.41 8.92 4.28
CA ASP A 50 15.05 9.45 4.53
C ASP A 50 13.91 8.53 4.03
N TYR A 51 14.15 7.23 3.91
CA TYR A 51 13.09 6.27 3.54
C TYR A 51 12.31 5.73 4.75
N ILE A 52 12.95 5.70 5.91
CA ILE A 52 12.36 5.27 7.17
C ILE A 52 12.83 6.18 8.29
N VAL A 53 12.10 6.22 9.40
CA VAL A 53 12.46 7.03 10.57
C VAL A 53 12.19 6.29 11.87
N GLN A 54 12.95 6.62 12.90
CA GLN A 54 12.67 6.21 14.27
C GLN A 54 11.69 7.19 14.94
N PRO A 55 10.45 6.79 15.27
CA PRO A 55 9.52 7.71 15.93
C PRO A 55 9.95 8.05 17.36
N HIS A 56 10.52 7.10 18.09
CA HIS A 56 11.02 7.27 19.46
C HIS A 56 12.30 6.44 19.70
N THR A 57 13.15 6.85 20.64
CA THR A 57 14.49 6.29 20.89
C THR A 57 14.56 4.76 21.09
N SER A 58 13.47 4.12 21.52
CA SER A 58 13.37 2.67 21.70
C SER A 58 12.48 1.96 20.67
N ALA A 59 11.80 2.69 19.79
CA ALA A 59 10.93 2.14 18.77
C ALA A 59 11.73 1.55 17.60
N GLY A 60 11.08 0.70 16.82
CA GLY A 60 11.57 0.22 15.52
C GLY A 60 11.69 1.36 14.50
N ARG A 61 11.44 1.03 13.23
CA ARG A 61 11.39 2.01 12.15
C ARG A 61 10.01 2.04 11.51
N VAL A 62 9.58 3.22 11.08
CA VAL A 62 8.35 3.42 10.31
C VAL A 62 8.71 4.04 8.96
N PRO A 63 7.94 3.75 7.89
CA PRO A 63 8.16 4.40 6.60
C PRO A 63 7.93 5.91 6.68
N THR A 64 8.71 6.67 5.94
CA THR A 64 8.40 8.07 5.61
C THR A 64 7.52 8.12 4.36
N ASP A 65 7.01 9.31 4.01
CA ASP A 65 6.33 9.53 2.73
C ASP A 65 7.18 9.09 1.54
N LYS A 66 8.49 9.35 1.60
CA LYS A 66 9.46 8.91 0.59
C LYS A 66 9.59 7.40 0.53
N GLY A 67 9.59 6.72 1.68
CA GLY A 67 9.53 5.25 1.80
C GLY A 67 8.31 4.67 1.10
N TYR A 68 7.13 5.21 1.40
CA TYR A 68 5.88 4.80 0.76
C TYR A 68 5.89 5.04 -0.75
N ARG A 69 6.38 6.21 -1.20
CA ARG A 69 6.47 6.51 -2.63
C ARG A 69 7.38 5.54 -3.37
N TYR A 70 8.52 5.20 -2.78
CA TYR A 70 9.43 4.20 -3.36
C TYR A 70 8.76 2.82 -3.46
N TYR A 71 8.07 2.39 -2.40
CA TYR A 71 7.33 1.12 -2.38
C TYR A 71 6.28 1.04 -3.50
N VAL A 72 5.41 2.05 -3.60
CA VAL A 72 4.36 2.11 -4.64
C VAL A 72 4.95 2.08 -6.05
N ASN A 73 6.00 2.87 -6.32
CA ASN A 73 6.66 2.87 -7.63
C ASN A 73 7.26 1.50 -7.99
N THR A 74 7.74 0.77 -6.99
CA THR A 74 8.30 -0.58 -7.18
C THR A 74 7.19 -1.58 -7.49
N LEU A 75 6.04 -1.50 -6.81
CA LEU A 75 4.87 -2.33 -7.11
C LEU A 75 4.38 -2.14 -8.54
N THR A 76 4.18 -0.88 -8.98
CA THR A 76 3.71 -0.59 -10.34
C THR A 76 4.67 -1.10 -11.41
N SER A 77 5.97 -1.12 -11.13
CA SER A 77 6.97 -1.67 -12.05
C SER A 77 6.94 -3.21 -12.15
N SER A 78 6.35 -3.89 -11.17
CA SER A 78 6.14 -5.36 -11.17
C SER A 78 4.76 -5.80 -11.66
N GLU A 79 3.78 -4.88 -11.66
CA GLU A 79 2.38 -5.12 -12.04
C GLU A 79 2.17 -5.41 -13.53
N ASP A 80 3.17 -5.16 -14.38
CA ASP A 80 3.14 -5.59 -15.79
C ASP A 80 3.10 -7.13 -15.97
N THR A 81 3.22 -7.92 -14.89
CA THR A 81 3.36 -9.39 -15.01
C THR A 81 2.51 -10.28 -14.10
N SER A 82 1.75 -9.79 -13.12
CA SER A 82 1.16 -10.70 -12.12
C SER A 82 -0.08 -10.19 -11.36
N HIS A 83 -1.20 -9.94 -12.03
CA HIS A 83 -2.49 -9.93 -11.34
C HIS A 83 -3.02 -11.37 -11.16
N PRO A 84 -3.20 -11.87 -9.92
CA PRO A 84 -3.91 -13.13 -9.68
C PRO A 84 -5.34 -13.07 -10.24
N ALA A 85 -5.84 -14.22 -10.70
CA ALA A 85 -7.13 -14.32 -11.40
C ALA A 85 -8.36 -13.81 -10.60
N SER A 86 -8.22 -13.58 -9.29
CA SER A 86 -9.25 -13.03 -8.40
C SER A 86 -9.46 -11.51 -8.58
N GLU A 87 -8.40 -10.73 -8.75
CA GLU A 87 -8.50 -9.28 -9.01
C GLU A 87 -9.12 -9.01 -10.37
N LYS A 88 -8.74 -9.81 -11.37
CA LYS A 88 -9.38 -9.80 -12.70
C LYS A 88 -10.88 -10.08 -12.65
N ARG A 89 -11.40 -10.80 -11.66
CA ARG A 89 -12.86 -11.03 -11.53
C ARG A 89 -13.58 -9.80 -10.99
N ALA A 90 -13.01 -9.15 -9.98
CA ALA A 90 -13.55 -7.90 -9.44
C ALA A 90 -13.52 -6.79 -10.51
N GLU A 91 -12.40 -6.67 -11.24
CA GLU A 91 -12.26 -5.77 -12.39
C GLU A 91 -13.29 -6.06 -13.48
N ARG A 92 -13.45 -7.33 -13.89
CA ARG A 92 -14.44 -7.72 -14.90
C ARG A 92 -15.88 -7.46 -14.45
N ALA A 93 -16.18 -7.67 -13.17
CA ALA A 93 -17.50 -7.37 -12.60
C ALA A 93 -17.78 -5.87 -12.58
N LEU A 94 -16.77 -5.04 -12.30
CA LEU A 94 -16.85 -3.59 -12.39
C LEU A 94 -17.10 -3.14 -13.84
N THR A 95 -16.33 -3.64 -14.80
CA THR A 95 -16.49 -3.31 -16.22
C THR A 95 -17.87 -3.71 -16.75
N ALA A 96 -18.34 -4.92 -16.43
CA ALA A 96 -19.66 -5.38 -16.88
C ALA A 96 -20.82 -4.53 -16.31
N ARG A 97 -20.67 -3.99 -15.08
CA ARG A 97 -21.64 -3.07 -14.48
C ARG A 97 -21.59 -1.66 -15.10
N VAL A 98 -20.41 -1.23 -15.54
CA VAL A 98 -20.19 0.06 -16.23
C VAL A 98 -20.79 0.05 -17.64
N GLU A 99 -20.65 -1.06 -18.36
CA GLU A 99 -21.12 -1.20 -19.76
C GLU A 99 -22.64 -1.46 -19.88
N GLY A 100 -23.30 -1.93 -18.81
CA GLY A 100 -24.72 -2.30 -18.79
C GLY A 100 -25.77 -1.17 -18.92
N GLY A 101 -25.38 0.06 -19.31
CA GLY A 101 -26.32 1.08 -19.77
C GLY A 101 -27.14 1.83 -18.70
N GLY A 102 -26.49 2.35 -17.65
CA GLY A 102 -27.08 3.37 -16.77
C GLY A 102 -26.71 4.79 -17.19
N LEU A 103 -27.55 5.78 -16.81
CA LEU A 103 -27.15 7.20 -16.80
C LEU A 103 -25.77 7.34 -16.11
N PRO A 104 -24.84 8.18 -16.62
CA PRO A 104 -23.46 8.29 -16.11
C PRO A 104 -23.35 8.33 -14.57
N ASP A 105 -24.28 9.03 -13.92
CA ASP A 105 -24.41 9.15 -12.47
C ASP A 105 -24.50 7.81 -11.73
N ARG A 106 -25.27 6.85 -12.27
CA ARG A 106 -25.47 5.54 -11.62
C ARG A 106 -24.21 4.68 -11.72
N THR A 107 -23.52 4.77 -12.85
CA THR A 107 -22.25 4.07 -13.07
C THR A 107 -21.18 4.56 -12.11
N ILE A 108 -21.08 5.89 -11.92
CA ILE A 108 -20.13 6.48 -10.96
C ILE A 108 -20.46 6.02 -9.53
N ARG A 109 -21.72 6.06 -9.11
CA ARG A 109 -22.14 5.60 -7.77
C ARG A 109 -21.77 4.14 -7.52
N ASN A 110 -22.10 3.26 -8.46
CA ASN A 110 -21.78 1.83 -8.35
C ASN A 110 -20.26 1.58 -8.26
N ALA A 111 -19.45 2.33 -9.01
CA ALA A 111 -17.99 2.22 -8.94
C ALA A 111 -17.46 2.65 -7.56
N VAL A 112 -17.98 3.77 -7.02
CA VAL A 112 -17.62 4.24 -5.67
C VAL A 112 -18.02 3.21 -4.61
N ASP A 113 -19.24 2.69 -4.67
CA ASP A 113 -19.71 1.71 -3.68
C ASP A 113 -18.90 0.41 -3.74
N THR A 114 -18.51 -0.03 -4.94
CA THR A 114 -17.63 -1.21 -5.10
C THR A 114 -16.24 -0.94 -4.53
N LEU A 115 -15.68 0.26 -4.71
CA LEU A 115 -14.39 0.63 -4.11
C LEU A 115 -14.46 0.68 -2.58
N VAL A 116 -15.54 1.22 -2.03
CA VAL A 116 -15.79 1.25 -0.59
C VAL A 116 -15.86 -0.16 -0.01
N GLU A 117 -16.61 -1.05 -0.67
CA GLU A 117 -16.76 -2.44 -0.25
C GLU A 117 -15.43 -3.20 -0.29
N LEU A 118 -14.61 -2.97 -1.34
CA LEU A 118 -13.34 -3.66 -1.51
C LEU A 118 -12.23 -3.14 -0.60
N THR A 119 -12.19 -1.83 -0.36
CA THR A 119 -11.09 -1.18 0.35
C THR A 119 -11.38 -0.92 1.82
N HIS A 120 -12.64 -1.03 2.24
CA HIS A 120 -13.12 -0.64 3.57
C HIS A 120 -12.78 0.82 3.94
N ASN A 121 -12.66 1.70 2.95
CA ASN A 121 -12.38 3.11 3.12
C ASN A 121 -13.56 3.99 2.66
N LEU A 122 -13.48 5.28 3.00
CA LEU A 122 -14.38 6.31 2.47
C LEU A 122 -14.11 6.52 0.97
N GLY A 123 -15.15 6.34 0.15
CA GLY A 123 -15.18 6.67 -1.27
C GLY A 123 -15.88 8.00 -1.51
N ILE A 124 -15.30 8.84 -2.37
CA ILE A 124 -15.84 10.16 -2.75
C ILE A 124 -15.80 10.29 -4.27
N ALA A 125 -16.87 10.79 -4.88
CA ALA A 125 -16.90 11.15 -6.31
C ALA A 125 -17.73 12.40 -6.58
N THR A 126 -17.38 13.11 -7.64
CA THR A 126 -18.17 14.24 -8.16
C THR A 126 -19.04 13.78 -9.32
N ILE A 127 -20.33 14.08 -9.26
CA ILE A 127 -21.33 13.78 -10.30
C ILE A 127 -22.00 15.10 -10.69
N GLY A 128 -21.55 15.69 -11.81
CA GLY A 128 -21.89 17.08 -12.14
C GLY A 128 -21.44 18.03 -11.02
N ASN A 129 -22.37 18.81 -10.47
CA ASN A 129 -22.13 19.74 -9.35
C ASN A 129 -22.41 19.11 -7.96
N GLN A 130 -22.69 17.80 -7.90
CA GLN A 130 -23.00 17.10 -6.66
C GLN A 130 -21.82 16.25 -6.19
N LEU A 131 -21.63 16.21 -4.87
CA LEU A 131 -20.68 15.31 -4.22
C LEU A 131 -21.41 14.03 -3.79
N TYR A 132 -20.89 12.88 -4.18
CA TYR A 132 -21.30 11.57 -3.68
C TYR A 132 -20.23 11.05 -2.72
N MET A 133 -20.66 10.52 -1.57
CA MET A 133 -19.78 9.93 -0.56
C MET A 133 -20.41 8.63 -0.05
N SER A 134 -19.59 7.60 0.20
CA SER A 134 -20.01 6.28 0.68
C SER A 134 -18.86 5.68 1.51
N GLY A 135 -19.14 4.88 2.55
CA GLY A 135 -18.08 4.22 3.35
C GLY A 135 -17.71 4.87 4.70
N LEU A 136 -18.69 5.39 5.43
CA LEU A 136 -18.53 5.94 6.80
C LEU A 136 -19.46 5.25 7.83
N SER A 137 -19.77 3.97 7.65
CA SER A 137 -20.61 3.19 8.59
C SER A 137 -19.77 2.20 9.41
#